data_AF-A0A2V9V0K2-F1
#
_entry.id   AF-A0A2V9V0K2-F1
#
_cell.length_a   1.000
_cell.length_b   1.000
_cell.length_c   1.000
_cell.angle_alpha   90.00
_cell.angle_beta   90.00
_cell.angle_gamma   90.00
#
_symmetry.space_group_name_H-M   'P 1'
#
loop_
_entity.id
_entity.type
_entity.pdbx_description
1 polymer ?
#
loop_
_entity_poly.entity_id
_entity_poly.type
_entity_poly.pdbx_seq_one_letter_code
_entity_poly.pdbx_strand_id
1 'polypeptide(L)'
;MTTLFEDGPAAEIVGRRLVGRVLFVLLVLVAALLGATIGLLLVYSTDLPQVEELEHYRPSSITEVYDDHGRVIGSFALQRRVVASYDDYPQVLRDALEIQSRRRRIWQNYYAGLEAWADQQGVGLPFVPDYCDQAYHMFYLLLPSLQDRQALIGHLRSRGILAVFHYLPLHLSEYGRRWGGKDRRNLPWMKPRCCLAYRKLPAFTRL
;
A
#
# COMPACT_ATOMS: atom_id res chain seq x y z
N MET A 1 17.91 -87.42 -19.93
CA MET A 1 18.18 -86.36 -20.93
C MET A 1 17.28 -85.19 -20.60
N THR A 2 17.73 -84.30 -19.71
CA THR A 2 18.30 -82.97 -20.01
C THR A 2 17.28 -81.99 -20.60
N THR A 3 16.73 -81.18 -19.69
CA THR A 3 16.41 -79.74 -19.77
C THR A 3 16.79 -79.03 -21.08
N LEU A 4 15.81 -78.58 -21.85
CA LEU A 4 15.97 -77.52 -22.86
C LEU A 4 14.64 -76.80 -23.04
N PHE A 5 14.49 -75.63 -22.41
CA PHE A 5 13.62 -74.46 -22.67
C PHE A 5 13.79 -73.57 -21.42
N GLU A 6 15.02 -73.13 -21.13
CA GLU A 6 15.59 -71.84 -21.57
C GLU A 6 14.60 -70.66 -21.50
N ASP A 7 14.90 -69.81 -20.53
CA ASP A 7 14.35 -68.51 -20.21
C ASP A 7 14.10 -67.60 -21.43
N GLY A 8 12.82 -67.29 -21.70
CA GLY A 8 12.43 -66.18 -22.57
C GLY A 8 12.69 -64.82 -21.90
N PRO A 9 13.06 -63.76 -22.64
CA PRO A 9 13.78 -62.62 -22.09
C PRO A 9 12.88 -61.77 -21.18
N ALA A 10 13.21 -61.74 -19.89
CA ALA A 10 12.63 -60.79 -18.92
C ALA A 10 12.87 -59.30 -19.30
N ALA A 11 13.71 -59.03 -20.31
CA ALA A 11 14.11 -57.70 -20.75
C ALA A 11 12.99 -56.91 -21.47
N GLU A 12 12.10 -57.56 -22.22
CA GLU A 12 11.07 -56.86 -23.02
C GLU A 12 9.96 -56.25 -22.14
N ILE A 13 9.64 -56.93 -21.03
CA ILE A 13 8.60 -56.51 -20.06
C ILE A 13 9.09 -55.32 -19.22
N VAL A 14 10.39 -55.29 -18.89
CA VAL A 14 11.01 -54.21 -18.10
C VAL A 14 11.08 -52.92 -18.92
N GLY A 15 11.42 -53.00 -20.22
CA GLY A 15 11.42 -51.86 -21.13
C GLY A 15 10.04 -51.19 -21.26
N ARG A 16 8.97 -51.99 -21.42
CA ARG A 16 7.59 -51.46 -21.54
C ARG A 16 7.09 -50.76 -20.27
N ARG A 17 7.46 -51.28 -19.09
CA ARG A 17 7.13 -50.65 -17.80
C ARG A 17 7.93 -49.38 -17.54
N LEU A 18 9.19 -49.31 -17.97
CA LEU A 18 10.02 -48.12 -17.86
C LEU A 18 9.50 -47.00 -18.77
N VAL A 19 9.17 -47.32 -20.04
CA VAL A 19 8.58 -46.37 -20.98
C VAL A 19 7.24 -45.82 -20.46
N GLY A 20 6.39 -46.68 -19.89
CA GLY A 20 5.13 -46.25 -19.26
C GLY A 20 5.35 -45.30 -18.08
N ARG A 21 6.36 -45.54 -17.23
CA ARG A 21 6.71 -44.64 -16.12
C ARG A 21 7.24 -43.30 -16.61
N VAL A 22 8.10 -43.30 -17.63
CA VAL A 22 8.64 -42.06 -18.22
C VAL A 22 7.52 -41.23 -18.85
N LEU A 23 6.62 -41.85 -19.61
CA LEU A 23 5.46 -41.18 -20.20
C LEU A 23 4.51 -40.62 -19.14
N PHE A 24 4.25 -41.37 -18.07
CA PHE A 24 3.42 -40.91 -16.97
C PHE A 24 4.03 -39.69 -16.27
N VAL A 25 5.33 -39.73 -15.96
CA VAL A 25 6.06 -38.60 -15.37
C VAL A 25 6.03 -37.38 -16.29
N LEU A 26 6.26 -37.57 -17.60
CA LEU A 26 6.18 -36.49 -18.58
C LEU A 26 4.78 -35.84 -18.59
N LEU A 27 3.73 -36.66 -18.58
CA LEU A 27 2.35 -36.18 -18.58
C LEU A 27 2.02 -35.38 -17.32
N VAL A 28 2.48 -35.83 -16.15
CA VAL A 28 2.34 -35.10 -14.89
C VAL A 28 3.07 -33.75 -14.93
N LEU A 29 4.30 -33.72 -15.48
CA LEU A 29 5.06 -32.49 -15.62
C LEU A 29 4.39 -31.49 -16.57
N VAL A 30 3.85 -31.96 -17.70
CA VAL A 30 3.11 -31.12 -18.65
C VAL A 30 1.83 -30.57 -18.01
N ALA A 31 1.07 -31.41 -17.29
CA ALA A 31 -0.12 -30.97 -16.58
C ALA A 31 0.19 -29.92 -15.50
N ALA A 32 1.28 -30.11 -14.75
CA ALA A 32 1.74 -29.14 -13.75
C ALA A 32 2.14 -27.81 -14.40
N LEU A 33 2.85 -27.84 -15.52
CA LEU A 33 3.26 -26.64 -16.25
C LEU A 33 2.05 -25.89 -16.82
N LEU A 34 1.12 -26.59 -17.45
CA LEU A 34 -0.12 -26.01 -17.97
C LEU A 34 -0.97 -25.43 -16.83
N GLY A 35 -1.12 -26.16 -15.72
CA GLY A 35 -1.83 -25.67 -14.55
C GLY A 35 -1.21 -24.41 -13.95
N ALA A 36 0.12 -24.38 -13.80
CA ALA A 36 0.84 -23.20 -13.32
C ALA A 36 0.69 -22.00 -14.28
N THR A 37 0.78 -22.25 -15.59
CA THR A 37 0.66 -21.20 -16.62
C THR A 37 -0.76 -20.62 -16.64
N ILE A 38 -1.79 -21.47 -16.63
CA ILE A 38 -3.19 -21.04 -16.58
C ILE A 38 -3.49 -20.31 -15.26
N GLY A 39 -3.02 -20.83 -14.13
CA GLY A 39 -3.17 -20.17 -12.84
C GLY A 39 -2.52 -18.79 -12.80
N LEU A 40 -1.30 -18.67 -13.34
CA LEU A 40 -0.60 -17.38 -13.44
C LEU A 40 -1.36 -16.41 -14.36
N LEU A 41 -1.82 -16.88 -15.52
CA LEU A 41 -2.63 -16.08 -16.45
C LEU A 41 -3.91 -15.56 -15.79
N LEU A 42 -4.60 -16.40 -15.03
CA LEU A 42 -5.82 -16.02 -14.33
C LEU A 42 -5.54 -14.91 -13.31
N VAL A 43 -4.51 -15.07 -12.46
CA VAL A 43 -4.10 -14.03 -11.49
C VAL A 43 -3.83 -12.70 -12.18
N TYR A 44 -3.07 -12.70 -13.28
CA TYR A 44 -2.80 -11.46 -14.01
C TYR A 44 -4.02 -10.89 -14.74
N SER A 45 -4.95 -11.72 -15.22
CA SER A 45 -6.14 -11.25 -15.93
C SER A 45 -7.22 -10.68 -15.02
N THR A 46 -7.33 -11.13 -13.76
CA THR A 46 -8.34 -10.63 -12.82
C THR A 46 -7.96 -9.28 -12.22
N ASP A 47 -6.67 -8.98 -12.13
CA ASP A 47 -6.15 -7.79 -11.45
C ASP A 47 -5.82 -6.63 -12.40
N LEU A 48 -5.99 -6.80 -13.73
CA LEU A 48 -5.79 -5.71 -14.67
C LEU A 48 -7.06 -4.83 -14.72
N PRO A 49 -7.00 -3.56 -14.24
CA PRO A 49 -8.12 -2.65 -14.39
C PRO A 49 -8.41 -2.44 -15.88
N GLN A 50 -9.68 -2.40 -16.26
CA GLN A 50 -10.10 -2.22 -17.66
C GLN A 50 -9.50 -0.91 -18.22
N VAL A 51 -8.59 -1.03 -19.18
CA VAL A 51 -7.95 0.12 -19.85
C VAL A 51 -8.83 0.62 -21.01
N GLU A 52 -9.76 -0.20 -21.50
CA GLU A 52 -10.66 0.17 -22.59
C GLU A 52 -11.54 1.40 -22.27
N GLU A 53 -11.84 1.67 -21.00
CA GLU A 53 -12.59 2.86 -20.58
C GLU A 53 -11.81 4.17 -20.78
N LEU A 54 -10.46 4.10 -20.76
CA LEU A 54 -9.60 5.26 -20.99
C LEU A 54 -9.50 5.64 -22.47
N GLU A 55 -9.63 4.68 -23.39
CA GLU A 55 -9.55 4.95 -24.83
C GLU A 55 -10.75 5.76 -25.35
N HIS A 56 -11.91 5.62 -24.71
CA HIS A 56 -13.15 6.29 -25.10
C HIS A 56 -13.45 7.52 -24.25
N TYR A 57 -12.61 7.80 -23.26
CA TYR A 57 -12.75 8.96 -22.40
C TYR A 57 -12.43 10.25 -23.17
N ARG A 58 -13.48 10.97 -23.58
CA ARG A 58 -13.35 12.33 -24.10
C ARG A 58 -13.60 13.35 -22.98
N PRO A 59 -12.55 13.92 -22.36
CA PRO A 59 -12.73 14.95 -21.36
C PRO A 59 -13.43 16.18 -21.97
N SER A 60 -14.16 16.94 -21.15
CA SER A 60 -14.67 18.25 -21.57
C SER A 60 -13.50 19.16 -21.89
N SER A 61 -13.38 19.52 -23.17
CA SER A 61 -12.37 20.44 -23.68
C SER A 61 -12.59 21.85 -23.14
N ILE A 62 -11.51 22.63 -23.08
CA ILE A 62 -11.58 24.04 -22.71
C ILE A 62 -12.36 24.83 -23.77
N THR A 63 -13.29 25.69 -23.36
CA THR A 63 -13.95 26.64 -24.26
C THR A 63 -13.10 27.90 -24.32
N GLU A 64 -12.48 28.16 -25.47
CA GLU A 64 -11.73 29.39 -25.72
C GLU A 64 -12.64 30.45 -26.35
N VAL A 65 -12.58 31.67 -25.82
CA VAL A 65 -13.29 32.84 -26.34
C VAL A 65 -12.26 33.72 -27.06
N TYR A 66 -12.52 34.06 -28.32
CA TYR A 66 -11.63 34.85 -29.18
C TYR A 66 -12.17 36.27 -29.41
N ASP A 67 -11.28 37.23 -29.63
CA ASP A 67 -11.62 38.54 -30.17
C ASP A 67 -11.86 38.46 -31.69
N ASP A 68 -12.31 39.57 -32.26
CA ASP A 68 -12.53 39.75 -33.70
C ASP A 68 -11.25 39.65 -34.54
N HIS A 69 -10.08 39.67 -33.89
CA HIS A 69 -8.77 39.48 -34.49
C HIS A 69 -8.20 38.07 -34.27
N GLY A 70 -8.99 37.14 -33.72
CA GLY A 70 -8.60 35.74 -33.49
C GLY A 70 -7.65 35.53 -32.31
N ARG A 71 -7.52 36.50 -31.39
CA ARG A 71 -6.73 36.38 -30.16
C ARG A 71 -7.60 35.86 -29.03
N VAL A 72 -7.07 34.99 -28.18
CA VAL A 72 -7.81 34.42 -27.05
C VAL A 72 -8.02 35.51 -25.97
N ILE A 73 -9.28 35.88 -25.72
CA ILE A 73 -9.71 36.79 -24.63
C ILE A 73 -9.78 36.05 -23.29
N GLY A 74 -10.17 34.77 -23.32
CA GLY A 74 -10.31 33.97 -22.10
C GLY A 74 -10.65 32.51 -22.37
N SER A 75 -10.30 31.66 -21.41
CA SER A 75 -10.49 30.21 -21.51
C SER A 75 -11.32 29.72 -20.32
N PHE A 76 -12.45 29.08 -20.58
CA PHE A 76 -13.36 28.57 -19.56
C PHE A 76 -13.32 27.04 -19.56
N ALA A 77 -12.88 26.46 -18.44
CA ALA A 77 -12.93 25.02 -18.21
C ALA A 77 -13.45 24.75 -16.80
N LEU A 78 -14.30 23.73 -16.67
CA LEU A 78 -14.70 23.21 -15.36
C LEU A 78 -13.52 22.56 -14.63
N GLN A 79 -12.60 21.95 -15.38
CA GLN A 79 -11.41 21.29 -14.87
C GLN A 79 -10.24 21.50 -15.83
N ARG A 80 -9.08 21.87 -15.30
CA ARG A 80 -7.83 21.98 -16.09
C ARG A 80 -7.22 20.59 -16.25
N ARG A 81 -7.73 19.80 -17.20
CA ARG A 81 -7.19 18.47 -17.52
C ARG A 81 -6.04 18.62 -18.51
N VAL A 82 -4.84 18.21 -18.10
CA VAL A 82 -3.65 18.13 -18.95
C VAL A 82 -3.29 16.66 -19.06
N VAL A 83 -3.15 16.14 -20.28
CA VAL A 83 -2.61 14.80 -20.50
C VAL A 83 -1.11 14.87 -20.19
N ALA A 84 -0.69 14.14 -19.16
CA ALA A 84 0.70 14.09 -18.71
C ALA A 84 1.27 12.70 -19.03
N SER A 85 2.44 12.68 -19.67
CA SER A 85 3.25 11.49 -19.83
C SER A 85 3.90 11.11 -18.49
N TYR A 86 4.43 9.89 -18.40
CA TYR A 86 5.12 9.42 -17.20
C TYR A 86 6.29 10.33 -16.78
N ASP A 87 7.02 10.86 -17.76
CA ASP A 87 8.17 11.73 -17.54
C ASP A 87 7.79 13.13 -17.04
N ASP A 88 6.54 13.53 -17.23
CA ASP A 88 6.00 14.82 -16.73
C ASP A 88 5.71 14.77 -15.23
N TYR A 89 5.59 13.58 -14.64
CA TYR A 89 5.35 13.46 -13.20
C TYR A 89 6.60 13.82 -12.39
N PRO A 90 6.45 14.53 -11.26
CA PRO A 90 7.59 14.79 -10.37
C PRO A 90 8.27 13.49 -9.93
N GLN A 91 9.60 13.52 -9.78
CA GLN A 91 10.41 12.36 -9.39
C GLN A 91 9.87 11.66 -8.13
N VAL A 92 9.40 12.42 -7.13
CA VAL A 92 8.81 11.88 -5.90
C VAL A 92 7.60 10.96 -6.15
N LEU A 93 6.82 11.22 -7.20
CA LEU A 93 5.70 10.37 -7.57
C LEU A 93 6.17 9.12 -8.31
N ARG A 94 7.19 9.25 -9.17
CA ARG A 94 7.83 8.11 -9.83
C ARG A 94 8.47 7.15 -8.82
N ASP A 95 9.07 7.69 -7.76
CA ASP A 95 9.71 6.94 -6.68
C ASP A 95 8.73 6.48 -5.59
N ALA A 96 7.42 6.61 -5.80
CA ALA A 96 6.42 6.36 -4.76
C ALA A 96 6.53 4.96 -4.16
N LEU A 97 6.81 3.92 -4.95
CA LEU A 97 6.97 2.55 -4.47
C LEU A 97 8.18 2.40 -3.55
N GLU A 98 9.31 3.01 -3.90
CA GLU A 98 10.52 3.00 -3.07
C GLU A 98 10.28 3.77 -1.77
N ILE A 99 9.67 4.95 -1.86
CA ILE A 99 9.31 5.78 -0.72
C ILE A 99 8.37 5.02 0.22
N GLN A 100 7.35 4.35 -0.31
CA GLN A 100 6.42 3.54 0.47
C GLN A 100 7.13 2.36 1.17
N SER A 101 8.05 1.68 0.48
CA SER A 101 8.83 0.58 1.04
C SER A 101 9.72 1.05 2.19
N ARG A 102 10.37 2.21 2.03
CA ARG A 102 11.18 2.84 3.09
C ARG A 102 10.31 3.24 4.29
N ARG A 103 9.14 3.82 4.07
CA ARG A 103 8.19 4.17 5.16
C ARG A 103 7.71 2.94 5.91
N ARG A 104 7.33 1.87 5.20
CA ARG A 104 6.94 0.58 5.78
C ARG A 104 8.01 0.07 6.75
N ARG A 105 9.27 0.03 6.32
CA ARG A 105 10.38 -0.45 7.16
C ARG A 105 10.54 0.38 8.43
N ILE A 106 10.51 1.71 8.31
CA ILE A 106 10.61 2.61 9.48
C ILE A 106 9.45 2.36 10.44
N TRP A 107 8.23 2.27 9.92
CA TRP A 107 7.02 2.03 10.71
C TRP A 107 7.09 0.69 11.44
N GLN A 108 7.51 -0.38 10.77
CA GLN A 108 7.65 -1.71 11.36
C GLN A 108 8.72 -1.76 12.45
N ASN A 109 9.86 -1.07 12.24
CA ASN A 109 10.89 -0.94 13.26
C ASN A 109 10.35 -0.24 14.52
N TYR A 110 9.52 0.79 14.34
CA TYR A 110 8.86 1.46 15.44
C TYR A 110 7.88 0.57 16.19
N TYR A 111 7.07 -0.17 15.44
CA TYR A 111 6.10 -1.08 16.00
C TYR A 111 6.80 -2.14 16.86
N ALA A 112 7.73 -2.89 16.26
CA ALA A 112 8.46 -3.95 16.95
C ALA A 112 9.30 -3.44 18.14
N GLY A 113 9.93 -2.28 17.99
CA GLY A 113 10.77 -1.69 19.04
C GLY A 113 9.99 -1.11 20.21
N LEU A 114 8.72 -0.75 20.02
CA LEU A 114 7.90 -0.11 21.05
C LEU A 114 6.81 -1.01 21.61
N GLU A 115 6.46 -2.13 20.97
CA GLU A 115 5.35 -3.01 21.39
C GLU A 115 5.42 -3.41 22.86
N ALA A 116 6.50 -4.05 23.29
CA ALA A 116 6.64 -4.48 24.68
C ALA A 116 6.61 -3.31 25.69
N TRP A 117 7.21 -2.17 25.33
CA TRP A 117 7.19 -0.97 26.18
C TRP A 117 5.79 -0.37 26.25
N ALA A 118 5.09 -0.32 25.12
CA ALA A 118 3.77 0.27 25.01
C ALA A 118 2.75 -0.51 25.86
N ASP A 119 2.80 -1.84 25.80
CA ASP A 119 1.97 -2.72 26.63
C ASP A 119 2.22 -2.49 28.13
N GLN A 120 3.49 -2.39 28.55
CA GLN A 120 3.85 -2.15 29.96
C GLN A 120 3.38 -0.78 30.48
N GLN A 121 3.34 0.23 29.61
CA GLN A 121 2.99 1.60 29.98
C GLN A 121 1.51 1.94 29.70
N GLY A 122 0.71 0.99 29.22
CA GLY A 122 -0.67 1.23 28.82
C GLY A 122 -0.80 2.22 27.66
N VAL A 123 0.20 2.27 26.78
CA VAL A 123 0.23 3.13 25.60
C VAL A 123 -0.31 2.35 24.41
N GLY A 124 -1.28 2.93 23.68
CA GLY A 124 -1.79 2.30 22.47
C GLY A 124 -0.89 2.54 21.26
N LEU A 125 -0.60 1.49 20.50
CA LEU A 125 0.06 1.54 19.19
C LEU A 125 -0.93 1.78 18.04
N PRO A 126 -0.45 2.14 16.82
CA PRO A 126 -1.31 2.23 15.66
C PRO A 126 -1.94 0.87 15.31
N PHE A 127 -3.24 0.87 15.04
CA PHE A 127 -3.99 -0.33 14.64
C PHE A 127 -4.34 -0.25 13.16
N VAL A 128 -4.07 -1.34 12.43
CA VAL A 128 -4.33 -1.47 11.00
C VAL A 128 -5.11 -2.76 10.78
N PRO A 129 -6.38 -2.68 10.32
CA PRO A 129 -7.18 -3.86 10.05
C PRO A 129 -6.59 -4.73 8.94
N ASP A 130 -6.80 -6.06 9.01
CA ASP A 130 -6.24 -7.03 8.05
C ASP A 130 -6.70 -6.82 6.59
N TYR A 131 -7.85 -6.16 6.39
CA TYR A 131 -8.39 -5.85 5.07
C TYR A 131 -7.90 -4.51 4.51
N CYS A 132 -7.04 -3.79 5.22
CA CYS A 132 -6.54 -2.47 4.84
C CYS A 132 -5.04 -2.47 4.55
N ASP A 133 -4.67 -2.01 3.36
CA ASP A 133 -3.33 -1.51 3.12
C ASP A 133 -3.18 -0.07 3.64
N GLN A 134 -2.03 0.22 4.26
CA GLN A 134 -1.73 1.55 4.79
C GLN A 134 -0.61 2.25 4.00
N ALA A 135 -0.69 3.58 3.95
CA ALA A 135 0.33 4.41 3.33
C ALA A 135 1.56 4.66 4.23
N TYR A 136 1.56 4.19 5.49
CA TYR A 136 2.64 4.43 6.47
C TYR A 136 2.99 5.93 6.65
N HIS A 137 2.00 6.81 6.48
CA HIS A 137 2.21 8.26 6.52
C HIS A 137 2.67 8.76 7.90
N MET A 138 2.28 8.06 8.96
CA MET A 138 2.56 8.46 10.33
C MET A 138 2.64 7.25 11.28
N PHE A 139 3.43 7.40 12.35
CA PHE A 139 3.42 6.50 13.51
C PHE A 139 2.97 7.31 14.74
N TYR A 140 1.89 6.86 15.38
CA TYR A 140 1.31 7.54 16.54
C TYR A 140 1.29 6.65 17.78
N LEU A 141 1.27 7.29 18.94
CA LEU A 141 1.08 6.67 20.24
C LEU A 141 -0.16 7.29 20.90
N LEU A 142 -0.96 6.44 21.54
CA LEU A 142 -2.11 6.82 22.35
C LEU A 142 -1.70 6.80 23.82
N LEU A 143 -1.35 7.96 24.36
CA LEU A 143 -0.91 8.09 25.75
C LEU A 143 -2.11 8.09 26.70
N PRO A 144 -1.97 7.58 27.93
CA PRO A 144 -3.05 7.51 28.91
C PRO A 144 -3.64 8.88 29.26
N SER A 145 -2.79 9.92 29.32
CA SER A 145 -3.21 11.28 29.70
C SER A 145 -2.56 12.40 28.86
N LEU A 146 -3.12 13.60 28.99
CA LEU A 146 -2.54 14.84 28.45
C LEU A 146 -1.15 15.11 29.05
N GLN A 147 -0.98 14.86 30.35
CA GLN A 147 0.26 15.11 31.07
C GLN A 147 1.37 14.19 30.56
N ASP A 148 1.09 12.89 30.39
CA ASP A 148 2.06 11.93 29.84
C ASP A 148 2.48 12.32 28.42
N ARG A 149 1.51 12.76 27.61
CA ARG A 149 1.80 13.24 26.25
C ARG A 149 2.72 14.45 26.27
N GLN A 150 2.45 15.44 27.12
CA GLN A 150 3.27 16.65 27.23
C GLN A 150 4.68 16.31 27.76
N ALA A 151 4.77 15.44 28.76
CA ALA A 151 6.03 14.97 29.31
C ALA A 151 6.87 14.23 28.25
N LEU A 152 6.27 13.30 27.50
CA LEU A 152 6.96 12.57 26.43
C LEU A 152 7.44 13.52 25.33
N ILE A 153 6.59 14.45 24.87
CA ILE A 153 6.99 15.45 23.85
C ILE A 153 8.17 16.29 24.36
N GLY A 154 8.14 16.73 25.62
CA GLY A 154 9.24 17.48 26.23
C GLY A 154 10.53 16.67 26.33
N HIS A 155 10.44 15.41 26.73
CA HIS A 155 11.56 14.48 26.87
C HIS A 155 12.20 14.11 25.52
N LEU A 156 11.40 13.93 24.47
CA LEU A 156 11.89 13.71 23.12
C LEU A 156 12.57 14.98 22.59
N ARG A 157 11.95 16.15 22.81
CA ARG A 157 12.51 17.45 22.40
C ARG A 157 13.87 17.71 23.03
N SER A 158 14.06 17.41 24.32
CA SER A 158 15.36 17.58 24.99
C SER A 158 16.47 16.69 24.41
N ARG A 159 16.11 15.61 23.71
CA ARG A 159 17.02 14.73 22.96
C ARG A 159 17.11 15.06 21.47
N GLY A 160 16.56 16.20 21.03
CA GLY A 160 16.57 16.61 19.63
C GLY A 160 15.53 15.90 18.75
N ILE A 161 14.68 15.04 19.32
CA ILE A 161 13.61 14.34 18.61
C ILE A 161 12.35 15.21 18.65
N LEU A 162 11.87 15.66 17.49
CA LEU A 162 10.59 16.36 17.43
C LEU A 162 9.45 15.35 17.51
N ALA A 163 8.47 15.62 18.36
CA ALA A 163 7.19 14.94 18.39
C ALA A 163 6.08 16.00 18.50
N VAL A 164 4.92 15.74 17.90
CA VAL A 164 3.80 16.69 17.82
C VAL A 164 2.50 15.98 18.14
N PHE A 165 1.48 16.72 18.59
CA PHE A 165 0.14 16.15 18.73
C PHE A 165 -0.62 16.25 17.40
N HIS A 166 -1.51 15.29 17.13
CA HIS A 166 -2.41 15.30 15.97
C HIS A 166 -3.72 14.58 16.31
N TYR A 167 -4.88 15.19 16.20
CA TYR A 167 -5.20 16.60 16.04
C TYR A 167 -6.13 17.04 17.19
N LEU A 168 -6.33 18.34 17.37
CA LEU A 168 -7.41 18.85 18.20
C LEU A 168 -8.74 18.50 17.52
N PRO A 169 -9.64 17.72 18.15
CA PRO A 169 -10.95 17.42 17.57
C PRO A 169 -11.71 18.71 17.24
N LEU A 170 -12.31 18.80 16.06
CA LEU A 170 -12.95 20.02 15.57
C LEU A 170 -14.04 20.53 16.54
N HIS A 171 -14.83 19.63 17.14
CA HIS A 171 -15.87 19.99 18.11
C HIS A 171 -15.31 20.59 19.41
N LEU A 172 -14.04 20.33 19.74
CA LEU A 172 -13.32 20.93 20.87
C LEU A 172 -12.60 22.22 20.47
N SER A 173 -12.54 22.57 19.19
CA SER A 173 -11.99 23.85 18.76
C SER A 173 -12.96 24.99 19.06
N GLU A 174 -12.43 26.19 19.26
CA GLU A 174 -13.23 27.39 19.48
C GLU A 174 -14.21 27.65 18.33
N TYR A 175 -13.74 27.56 17.08
CA TYR A 175 -14.58 27.75 15.91
C TYR A 175 -15.64 26.65 15.78
N GLY A 176 -15.26 25.39 16.04
CA GLY A 176 -16.20 24.28 16.05
C GLY A 176 -17.34 24.50 17.04
N ARG A 177 -17.05 24.94 18.27
CA ARG A 177 -18.11 25.26 19.25
C ARG A 177 -19.04 26.39 18.77
N ARG A 178 -18.51 27.41 18.09
CA ARG A 178 -19.27 28.57 17.61
C ARG A 178 -20.23 28.24 16.46
N TRP A 179 -19.84 27.34 15.54
CA TRP A 179 -20.54 27.14 14.25
C TRP A 179 -21.27 25.80 14.08
N GLY A 180 -21.51 25.07 15.17
CA GLY A 180 -22.34 23.85 15.12
C GLY A 180 -21.72 22.58 15.68
N GLY A 181 -20.53 22.66 16.27
CA GLY A 181 -19.95 21.65 17.16
C GLY A 181 -20.72 21.60 18.46
N LYS A 182 -21.97 21.12 18.39
CA LYS A 182 -22.75 20.79 19.58
C LYS A 182 -22.11 19.60 20.27
N ASP A 183 -22.08 19.64 21.59
CA ASP A 183 -21.79 18.54 22.52
C ASP A 183 -22.88 17.44 22.44
N ARG A 184 -23.27 17.03 21.23
CA ARG A 184 -24.41 16.14 20.99
C ARG A 184 -24.04 14.70 20.72
N ARG A 185 -22.76 14.39 20.78
CA ARG A 185 -22.27 13.01 20.83
C ARG A 185 -21.09 13.04 21.78
N ASN A 186 -21.26 12.47 22.97
CA ASN A 186 -20.12 12.04 23.77
C ASN A 186 -19.35 11.07 22.85
N LEU A 187 -18.23 11.52 22.28
CA LEU A 187 -17.40 10.74 21.34
C LEU A 187 -16.17 10.25 22.11
N PRO A 188 -16.30 9.24 23.00
CA PRO A 188 -15.24 8.84 23.91
C PRO A 188 -13.98 8.33 23.19
N TRP A 189 -14.12 7.89 21.93
CA TRP A 189 -13.02 7.45 21.08
C TRP A 189 -12.21 8.58 20.44
N MET A 190 -12.69 9.84 20.51
CA MET A 190 -12.06 10.98 19.83
C MET A 190 -11.00 11.66 20.70
N LYS A 191 -9.99 10.88 21.13
CA LYS A 191 -8.86 11.36 21.95
C LYS A 191 -7.73 11.93 21.07
N PRO A 192 -7.07 13.04 21.45
CA PRO A 192 -5.95 13.58 20.67
C PRO A 192 -4.73 12.66 20.76
N ARG A 193 -4.15 12.30 19.61
CA ARG A 193 -3.07 11.32 19.49
C ARG A 193 -1.71 12.02 19.58
N CYS A 194 -0.70 11.37 20.16
CA CYS A 194 0.67 11.85 20.08
C CYS A 194 1.32 11.23 18.85
N CYS A 195 1.82 12.05 17.94
CA CYS A 195 2.61 11.56 16.82
C CYS A 195 4.08 11.67 17.21
N LEU A 196 4.80 10.56 17.16
CA LEU A 196 6.23 10.64 16.91
C LEU A 196 6.38 11.04 15.44
N ALA A 197 6.19 12.34 15.20
CA ALA A 197 6.44 12.93 13.90
C ALA A 197 7.95 12.93 13.69
N TYR A 198 8.43 11.95 12.93
CA TYR A 198 9.80 11.96 12.45
C TYR A 198 10.07 13.28 11.75
N ARG A 199 10.82 14.14 12.44
CA ARG A 199 11.34 15.38 11.92
C ARG A 199 12.12 15.05 10.65
N LYS A 200 11.59 15.50 9.50
CA LYS A 200 12.32 15.70 8.24
C LYS A 200 13.36 14.60 7.93
N LEU A 201 12.90 13.40 7.60
CA LEU A 201 13.77 12.48 6.87
C LEU A 201 13.82 12.92 5.39
N PRO A 202 15.00 12.99 4.77
CA PRO A 202 15.19 13.35 3.37
C PRO A 202 14.47 12.49 2.33
N ALA A 203 13.71 11.46 2.70
CA ALA A 203 12.77 10.79 1.79
C ALA A 203 11.48 11.60 1.52
N PHE A 204 11.27 12.73 2.20
CA PHE A 204 10.08 13.58 2.08
C PHE A 204 10.37 15.07 1.82
N THR A 205 11.63 15.51 1.83
CA THR A 205 12.00 16.92 1.55
C THR A 205 13.36 17.09 0.84
N ARG A 206 14.07 16.03 0.46
CA ARG A 206 15.23 16.12 -0.45
C ARG A 206 15.29 14.90 -1.38
N LEU A 207 14.38 14.88 -2.34
CA LEU A 207 14.76 14.71 -3.75
C LEU A 207 14.94 16.13 -4.30
#